data_AF-A0A060BJH9-F1
#
_entry.id   AF-A0A060BJH9-F1
#
_cell.length_a   1.000
_cell.length_b   1.000
_cell.length_c   1.000
_cell.angle_alpha   90.00
_cell.angle_beta   90.00
_cell.angle_gamma   90.00
#
_symmetry.space_group_name_H-M   'P 1'
#
loop_
_entity.id
_entity.type
_entity.pdbx_description
1 polymer ?
#
loop_
_entity_poly.entity_id
_entity_poly.type
_entity_poly.pdbx_seq_one_letter_code
_entity_poly.pdbx_strand_id
1 'polypeptide(L)'
;MFAYFLLKMARIIPGPDEASRIRYTDAGRAAYYGLLRDKVIRDQDGTLHLESICRGAGLGKAEDHLPYRDGTFLYYCTKEPIVRDNWQGMGPLLLAS
;
A
#
# COMPACT_ATOMS: atom_id res chain seq x y z
N MET A 1 2.18 -2.69 0.13
CA MET A 1 2.54 -3.74 -0.85
C MET A 1 4.04 -3.83 -1.11
N PHE A 2 4.71 -2.75 -1.57
CA PHE A 2 6.15 -2.83 -1.90
C PHE A 2 7.06 -3.15 -0.70
N ALA A 3 6.75 -2.63 0.49
CA ALA A 3 7.47 -3.01 1.70
C ALA A 3 7.45 -4.53 1.93
N TYR A 4 6.25 -5.14 1.90
CA TYR A 4 6.10 -6.60 1.97
C TYR A 4 6.93 -7.31 0.90
N PHE A 5 6.78 -6.91 -0.37
CA PHE A 5 7.48 -7.55 -1.48
C PHE A 5 9.00 -7.55 -1.27
N LEU A 6 9.59 -6.40 -0.93
CA LEU A 6 11.04 -6.27 -0.75
C LEU A 6 11.54 -7.08 0.44
N LEU A 7 10.85 -6.99 1.59
CA LEU A 7 11.20 -7.75 2.80
C LEU A 7 11.04 -9.26 2.58
N LYS A 8 10.01 -9.67 1.84
CA LYS A 8 9.79 -11.07 1.47
C LYS A 8 10.88 -11.59 0.53
N MET A 9 11.24 -10.82 -0.51
CA MET A 9 12.30 -11.18 -1.45
C MET A 9 13.65 -11.33 -0.76
N ALA A 10 13.97 -10.46 0.20
CA ALA A 10 15.19 -10.59 1.00
C ALA A 10 15.23 -11.87 1.86
N ARG A 11 14.08 -12.49 2.15
CA ARG A 11 13.94 -13.65 3.04
C ARG A 11 13.81 -15.01 2.32
N ILE A 12 13.33 -15.04 1.07
CA ILE A 12 13.06 -16.29 0.34
C ILE A 12 14.37 -17.06 0.03
N ILE A 13 14.28 -18.39 -0.09
CA ILE A 13 15.39 -19.29 -0.48
C ILE A 13 14.97 -20.17 -1.69
N PRO A 14 15.81 -20.31 -2.74
CA PRO A 14 17.03 -19.54 -2.95
C PRO A 14 16.66 -18.06 -3.13
N GLY A 15 17.42 -17.21 -2.42
CA GLY A 15 17.18 -15.78 -2.37
C GLY A 15 18.03 -15.03 -3.41
N PRO A 16 17.92 -13.70 -3.43
CA PRO A 16 18.80 -12.86 -4.22
C PRO A 16 20.26 -12.96 -3.73
N ASP A 17 21.20 -12.49 -4.56
CA ASP A 17 22.60 -12.32 -4.14
C ASP A 17 22.73 -11.39 -2.92
N GLU A 18 23.86 -11.44 -2.22
CA GLU A 18 24.11 -10.68 -0.99
C GLU A 18 23.83 -9.18 -1.15
N ALA A 19 24.34 -8.57 -2.23
CA ALA A 19 24.22 -7.14 -2.45
C ALA A 19 22.75 -6.76 -2.70
N SER A 20 22.02 -7.57 -3.47
CA SER A 20 20.59 -7.41 -3.69
C SER A 20 19.78 -7.62 -2.40
N ARG A 21 20.14 -8.59 -1.56
CA ARG A 21 19.49 -8.82 -0.27
C ARG A 21 19.61 -7.63 0.67
N ILE A 22 20.79 -7.02 0.76
CA ILE A 22 21.02 -5.80 1.54
C ILE A 22 20.14 -4.66 1.00
N ARG A 23 20.20 -4.38 -0.30
CA ARG A 23 19.38 -3.34 -0.93
C ARG A 23 17.89 -3.52 -0.69
N TYR A 24 17.37 -4.74 -0.83
CA TYR A 24 15.95 -5.02 -0.60
C TYR A 24 15.56 -4.88 0.87
N THR A 25 16.43 -5.31 1.78
CA THR A 25 16.21 -5.15 3.22
C THR A 25 16.14 -3.68 3.60
N ASP A 26 17.10 -2.87 3.14
CA ASP A 26 17.17 -1.46 3.47
C ASP A 26 15.97 -0.68 2.89
N ALA A 27 15.67 -0.89 1.61
CA ALA A 27 14.53 -0.25 0.96
C ALA A 27 13.19 -0.71 1.57
N GLY A 28 13.05 -2.00 1.86
CA GLY A 28 11.86 -2.58 2.48
C GLY A 28 11.61 -2.03 3.89
N ARG A 29 12.65 -1.93 4.71
CA ARG A 29 12.58 -1.35 6.06
C ARG A 29 12.28 0.15 6.01
N ALA A 30 12.94 0.90 5.12
CA ALA A 30 12.67 2.32 4.96
C ALA A 30 11.20 2.58 4.59
N ALA A 31 10.66 1.79 3.64
CA ALA A 31 9.25 1.88 3.25
C ALA A 31 8.30 1.48 4.38
N TYR A 32 8.59 0.40 5.12
CA TYR A 32 7.76 -0.07 6.23
C TYR A 32 7.71 0.95 7.37
N TYR A 33 8.87 1.43 7.83
CA TYR A 33 8.92 2.42 8.92
C TYR A 33 8.34 3.77 8.51
N GLY A 34 8.52 4.20 7.26
CA GLY A 34 7.83 5.39 6.74
C GLY A 34 6.30 5.22 6.80
N LEU A 35 5.80 4.04 6.44
CA LEU A 35 4.35 3.76 6.47
C LEU A 35 3.81 3.72 7.91
N LEU A 36 4.52 3.12 8.86
CA LEU A 36 4.15 3.15 10.28
C LEU A 36 4.15 4.58 10.83
N ARG A 37 5.19 5.36 10.54
CA ARG A 37 5.34 6.73 11.05
C ARG A 37 4.27 7.67 10.50
N ASP A 38 4.01 7.61 9.20
CA ASP A 38 3.23 8.65 8.51
C ASP A 38 1.75 8.28 8.34
N LYS A 39 1.41 6.98 8.40
CA LYS A 39 0.08 6.47 8.00
C LYS A 39 -0.62 5.63 9.05
N VAL A 40 0.08 5.14 10.07
CA VAL A 40 -0.54 4.45 11.19
C VAL A 40 -0.78 5.44 12.32
N ILE A 41 -2.05 5.76 12.55
CA ILE A 41 -2.47 6.75 13.54
C ILE A 41 -3.14 6.05 14.70
N ARG A 42 -2.88 6.53 15.92
CA ARG A 42 -3.57 6.08 17.12
C ARG A 42 -4.63 7.09 17.49
N ASP A 43 -5.86 6.64 17.70
CA ASP A 43 -6.94 7.51 18.14
C ASP A 43 -6.95 7.71 19.67
N GLN A 44 -8.01 8.35 20.18
CA GLN A 44 -8.17 8.67 21.60
C GLN A 44 -8.42 7.44 22.48
N ASP A 45 -9.06 6.39 21.95
CA ASP A 45 -9.32 5.16 22.70
C ASP A 45 -8.12 4.19 22.65
N GLY A 46 -7.15 4.51 21.79
CA GLY A 46 -5.89 3.80 21.67
C GLY A 46 -5.88 2.80 20.52
N THR A 47 -6.95 2.72 19.72
CA THR A 47 -7.05 1.92 18.50
C THR A 47 -6.12 2.46 17.42
N LEU A 48 -5.49 1.54 16.68
CA LEU A 48 -4.63 1.88 15.54
C LEU A 48 -5.44 1.86 14.24
N HIS A 49 -5.26 2.91 13.44
CA HIS A 49 -5.88 3.07 12.13
C HIS A 49 -4.82 3.23 11.05
N LEU A 50 -5.06 2.64 9.89
CA LEU A 50 -4.27 2.90 8.70
C LEU A 50 -5.01 3.90 7.81
N GLU A 51 -4.41 5.06 7.59
CA GLU A 51 -4.98 6.14 6.77
C GLU A 51 -4.41 6.21 5.36
N SER A 52 -4.98 7.09 4.54
CA SER A 52 -4.52 7.42 3.19
C SER A 52 -4.58 6.26 2.19
N ILE A 53 -5.59 5.39 2.26
CA ILE A 53 -5.74 4.26 1.34
C ILE A 53 -6.67 4.65 0.20
N CYS A 54 -6.23 4.51 -1.05
CA CYS A 54 -7.16 4.54 -2.19
C CYS A 54 -8.14 3.37 -2.06
N ARG A 55 -9.45 3.65 -2.07
CA ARG A 55 -10.49 2.61 -1.90
C ARG A 55 -10.45 1.55 -3.01
N GLY A 56 -10.05 1.98 -4.20
CA GLY A 56 -9.99 1.20 -5.42
C GLY A 56 -9.94 2.17 -6.61
N ALA A 57 -9.42 1.71 -7.74
CA ALA A 57 -9.44 2.47 -8.99
C ALA A 57 -9.55 1.50 -10.17
N GLY A 58 -9.94 1.98 -11.34
CA GLY A 58 -9.93 1.17 -12.56
C GLY A 58 -10.22 1.98 -13.82
N LEU A 59 -10.49 1.30 -14.92
CA LEU A 59 -10.62 1.91 -16.24
C LEU A 59 -11.92 1.49 -16.93
N GLY A 60 -12.41 2.33 -17.82
CA GLY A 60 -13.66 2.10 -18.55
C GLY A 60 -14.90 2.17 -17.67
N LYS A 61 -16.02 1.65 -18.18
CA LYS A 61 -17.27 1.49 -17.42
C LYS A 61 -17.26 0.17 -16.66
N ALA A 62 -17.49 0.24 -15.36
CA ALA A 62 -17.72 -0.96 -14.55
C ALA A 62 -19.13 -1.51 -14.77
N GLU A 63 -20.12 -0.63 -14.88
CA GLU A 63 -21.52 -0.94 -15.16
C GLU A 63 -22.12 0.19 -16.01
N ASP A 64 -23.22 -0.07 -16.73
CA ASP A 64 -23.80 0.89 -17.67
C ASP A 64 -24.22 2.22 -17.02
N HIS A 65 -24.66 2.15 -15.77
CA HIS A 65 -25.12 3.30 -14.99
C HIS A 65 -23.96 4.05 -14.28
N LEU A 66 -22.74 3.52 -14.30
CA LEU A 66 -21.58 4.11 -13.64
C LEU A 66 -20.79 5.01 -14.61
N PRO A 67 -20.12 6.06 -14.10
CA PRO A 67 -19.32 6.94 -14.93
C PRO A 67 -18.16 6.19 -15.59
N TYR A 68 -17.83 6.58 -16.83
CA TYR A 68 -16.66 6.05 -17.53
C TYR A 68 -15.38 6.54 -16.84
N ARG A 69 -14.47 5.62 -16.52
CA ARG A 69 -13.17 5.90 -15.91
C ARG A 69 -12.12 6.05 -17.01
N ASP A 70 -11.73 7.29 -17.27
CA ASP A 70 -10.90 7.67 -18.41
C ASP A 70 -9.39 7.43 -18.23
N GLY A 71 -8.95 7.08 -17.03
CA GLY A 71 -7.53 6.84 -16.74
C GLY A 71 -6.67 8.10 -16.72
N THR A 72 -7.28 9.28 -16.71
CA THR A 72 -6.55 10.55 -16.63
C THR A 72 -5.93 10.73 -15.25
N PHE A 73 -4.91 11.59 -15.18
CA PHE A 73 -4.34 12.04 -13.90
C PHE A 73 -5.44 12.58 -12.96
N LEU A 74 -6.34 13.40 -13.48
CA LEU A 74 -7.41 14.00 -12.70
C LEU A 74 -8.34 12.94 -12.10
N TYR A 75 -8.65 11.90 -12.87
CA TYR A 75 -9.43 10.77 -12.37
C TYR A 75 -8.76 10.10 -11.16
N TYR A 76 -7.49 9.68 -11.27
CA TYR A 76 -6.80 9.00 -10.17
C TYR A 76 -6.55 9.90 -8.95
N CYS A 77 -6.28 11.19 -9.16
CA CYS A 77 -5.87 12.08 -8.07
C CYS A 77 -7.02 12.81 -7.38
N THR A 78 -8.20 12.92 -8.00
CA THR A 78 -9.31 13.71 -7.44
C THR A 78 -10.63 12.97 -7.36
N LYS A 79 -10.83 11.91 -8.14
CA LYS A 79 -12.13 11.20 -8.18
C LYS A 79 -12.15 9.96 -7.29
N GLU A 80 -11.01 9.30 -7.09
CA GLU A 80 -10.97 8.10 -6.25
C GLU A 80 -10.90 8.43 -4.75
N PRO A 81 -11.78 7.86 -3.92
CA PRO A 81 -11.85 8.22 -2.52
C PRO A 81 -10.68 7.65 -1.75
N ILE A 82 -10.12 8.50 -0.89
CA ILE A 82 -9.13 8.12 0.10
C ILE A 82 -9.87 7.75 1.40
N VAL A 83 -9.61 6.56 1.91
CA VAL A 83 -10.30 5.95 3.05
C VAL A 83 -9.31 5.43 4.09
N ARG A 84 -9.82 5.19 5.30
CA ARG A 84 -9.11 4.51 6.39
C ARG A 84 -9.52 3.04 6.49
N ASP A 85 -8.62 2.21 7.02
CA ASP A 85 -8.86 0.81 7.38
C ASP A 85 -9.40 -0.09 6.26
N ASN A 86 -9.21 0.31 5.00
CA ASN A 86 -9.63 -0.47 3.85
C ASN A 86 -8.73 -1.71 3.68
N TRP A 87 -9.34 -2.86 3.38
CA TRP A 87 -8.67 -4.16 3.30
C TRP A 87 -7.52 -4.20 2.26
N GLN A 88 -7.62 -3.39 1.20
CA GLN A 88 -6.57 -3.25 0.19
C GLN A 88 -5.28 -2.62 0.75
N GLY A 89 -5.37 -1.82 1.82
CA GLY A 89 -4.22 -1.27 2.53
C GLY A 89 -3.82 -2.11 3.74
N MET A 90 -4.81 -2.55 4.53
CA MET A 90 -4.60 -3.34 5.75
C MET A 90 -3.90 -4.66 5.47
N GLY A 91 -4.35 -5.41 4.45
CA GLY A 91 -3.76 -6.71 4.10
C GLY A 91 -2.26 -6.59 3.80
N PRO A 92 -1.84 -5.70 2.88
CA PRO A 92 -0.42 -5.50 2.60
C PRO A 92 0.41 -4.95 3.77
N LEU A 93 -0.18 -4.18 4.69
CA LEU A 93 0.51 -3.76 5.91
C LEU A 93 0.76 -4.98 6.82
N LEU A 94 -0.27 -5.76 7.12
CA LEU A 94 -0.16 -6.97 7.96
C LEU A 94 0.82 -8.00 7.40
N LEU A 95 0.89 -8.15 6.07
CA LEU A 95 1.86 -9.03 5.44
C LEU A 95 3.30 -8.53 5.58
N ALA A 96 3.51 -7.20 5.65
CA ALA A 96 4.83 -6.59 5.76
C ALA A 96 5.38 -6.56 7.20
N SER A 97 4.49 -6.65 8.19
CA SER A 97 4.80 -6.72 9.63
C SER A 97 5.46 -8.03 10.03
#